data_AF-I3XX02-F1
#
_entry.id   AF-I3XX02-F1
#
_cell.length_a   1.000
_cell.length_b   1.000
_cell.length_c   1.000
_cell.angle_alpha   90.00
_cell.angle_beta   90.00
_cell.angle_gamma   90.00
#
_symmetry.space_group_name_H-M   'P 1'
#
loop_
_entity.id
_entity.type
_entity.pdbx_description
1 polymer ?
#
loop_
_entity_poly.entity_id
_entity_poly.type
_entity_poly.pdbx_seq_one_letter_code
_entity_poly.pdbx_strand_id
1 'polypeptide(L)'
;MRRFLMRISLGFIFASLVLNAVLVLLFSWTYTALTQETLIATVSFSKPYESSGFHIAHLNGEDGKVVGDFKIYGEQWRIDAKFMKMKYWSNLLKLDSRYVLERFEGRYKKSEDQNTQQKLSHDLGENTLLDRFTLFGWNPFVDIEYGSSVYQEITLNQRFEIYKTPTGFVVRRASLPADVNTLQK
;
A
#
# COMPACT_ATOMS: atom_id res chain seq x y z
N MET A 1 -43.75 4.18 -44.94
CA MET A 1 -43.18 3.08 -44.12
C MET A 1 -41.63 3.06 -44.08
N ARG A 2 -40.92 2.97 -45.22
CA ARG A 2 -39.44 2.78 -45.25
C ARG A 2 -38.61 3.83 -44.49
N ARG A 3 -38.97 5.12 -44.59
CA ARG A 3 -38.29 6.22 -43.87
C ARG A 3 -38.52 6.19 -42.35
N PHE A 4 -39.64 5.61 -41.91
CA PHE A 4 -39.97 5.47 -40.48
C PHE A 4 -39.18 4.32 -39.85
N LEU A 5 -39.14 3.16 -40.52
CA LEU A 5 -38.30 2.02 -40.12
C LEU A 5 -36.81 2.39 -40.05
N MET A 6 -36.29 3.14 -41.02
CA MET A 6 -34.89 3.57 -41.04
C MET A 6 -34.52 4.51 -39.87
N ARG A 7 -35.44 5.39 -39.44
CA ARG A 7 -35.24 6.27 -38.27
C ARG A 7 -35.22 5.48 -36.96
N ILE A 8 -36.08 4.48 -36.84
CA ILE A 8 -36.10 3.57 -35.68
C ILE A 8 -34.78 2.78 -35.60
N SER A 9 -34.31 2.22 -36.72
CA SER A 9 -33.03 1.50 -36.74
C SER A 9 -31.84 2.40 -36.40
N LEU A 10 -31.79 3.63 -36.92
CA LEU A 10 -30.76 4.61 -36.54
C LEU A 10 -30.82 4.95 -35.04
N GLY A 11 -32.02 5.10 -34.49
CA GLY A 11 -32.23 5.33 -33.05
C GLY A 11 -31.68 4.18 -32.21
N PHE A 12 -31.95 2.93 -32.59
CA PHE A 12 -31.40 1.76 -31.90
C PHE A 12 -29.88 1.67 -32.01
N ILE A 13 -29.30 1.97 -33.17
CA ILE A 13 -27.84 1.99 -33.36
C ILE A 13 -27.22 3.06 -32.45
N PHE A 14 -27.79 4.26 -32.43
CA PHE A 14 -27.30 5.34 -31.57
C PHE A 14 -27.44 4.99 -30.08
N ALA A 15 -28.59 4.46 -29.66
CA ALA A 15 -28.80 4.02 -28.29
C ALA A 15 -27.82 2.91 -27.87
N SER A 16 -27.55 1.95 -28.78
CA SER A 16 -26.55 0.90 -28.56
C SER A 16 -25.14 1.49 -28.42
N LEU A 17 -24.76 2.46 -29.27
CA LEU A 17 -23.46 3.13 -29.17
C LEU A 17 -23.30 3.88 -27.84
N VAL A 18 -24.34 4.61 -27.42
CA VAL A 18 -24.35 5.31 -26.12
C VAL A 18 -24.24 4.32 -24.96
N LEU A 19 -24.99 3.22 -25.00
CA LEU A 19 -24.92 2.18 -23.97
C LEU A 19 -23.51 1.56 -23.89
N ASN A 20 -22.91 1.22 -25.02
CA ASN A 20 -21.55 0.68 -25.07
C ASN A 20 -20.53 1.69 -24.53
N ALA A 21 -20.66 2.98 -24.89
CA ALA A 21 -19.78 4.02 -24.36
C ALA A 21 -19.89 4.12 -22.83
N VAL A 22 -21.10 4.09 -22.27
CA VAL A 22 -21.32 4.09 -20.82
C VAL A 22 -20.70 2.86 -20.16
N LEU A 23 -20.88 1.66 -20.74
CA LEU A 23 -20.30 0.43 -20.22
C LEU A 23 -18.76 0.47 -20.22
N VAL A 24 -18.14 1.01 -21.26
CA VAL A 24 -16.67 1.18 -21.33
C VAL A 24 -16.18 2.15 -20.25
N LEU A 25 -16.88 3.27 -20.03
CA LEU A 25 -16.53 4.22 -18.98
C LEU A 25 -16.66 3.59 -17.58
N LEU A 26 -17.75 2.87 -17.31
CA LEU A 26 -17.95 2.17 -16.05
C LEU A 26 -16.90 1.08 -15.82
N PHE A 27 -16.56 0.33 -16.86
CA PHE A 27 -15.51 -0.69 -16.81
C PHE A 27 -14.15 -0.06 -16.51
N SER A 28 -13.77 1.00 -17.22
CA SER A 28 -12.51 1.70 -17.00
C SER A 28 -12.41 2.29 -15.59
N TRP A 29 -13.49 2.90 -15.10
CA TRP A 29 -13.54 3.42 -13.73
C TRP A 29 -13.42 2.32 -12.68
N THR A 30 -14.15 1.21 -12.85
CA THR A 30 -14.09 0.09 -11.91
C THR A 30 -12.72 -0.59 -11.94
N TYR A 31 -12.16 -0.78 -13.14
CA TYR A 31 -10.84 -1.37 -13.31
C TYR A 31 -9.77 -0.54 -12.59
N THR A 32 -9.72 0.77 -12.86
CA THR A 32 -8.78 1.67 -12.18
C THR A 32 -8.97 1.69 -10.67
N ALA A 33 -10.20 1.74 -10.17
CA ALA A 33 -10.47 1.69 -8.73
C ALA A 33 -10.00 0.39 -8.07
N LEU A 34 -9.99 -0.74 -8.79
CA LEU A 34 -9.55 -2.04 -8.29
C LEU A 34 -8.05 -2.31 -8.48
N THR A 35 -7.39 -1.63 -9.41
CA THR A 35 -5.96 -1.84 -9.74
C THR A 35 -5.05 -0.70 -9.29
N GLN A 36 -5.59 0.35 -8.66
CA GLN A 36 -4.79 1.48 -8.23
C GLN A 36 -3.79 1.07 -7.15
N GLU A 37 -2.52 1.39 -7.38
CA GLU A 37 -1.44 1.27 -6.42
C GLU A 37 -0.96 2.68 -6.05
N THR A 38 -0.97 3.03 -4.77
CA THR A 38 -0.51 4.33 -4.27
C THR A 38 0.73 4.14 -3.42
N LEU A 39 1.82 4.83 -3.73
CA LEU A 39 3.04 4.77 -2.92
C LEU A 39 2.77 5.40 -1.56
N ILE A 40 3.04 4.69 -0.47
CA ILE A 40 2.77 5.18 0.88
C ILE A 40 4.03 5.35 1.74
N ALA A 41 5.06 4.58 1.44
CA ALA A 41 6.31 4.62 2.16
C ALA A 41 7.44 4.04 1.31
N THR A 42 8.66 4.45 1.62
CA THR A 42 9.88 3.86 1.07
C THR A 42 10.83 3.49 2.18
N VAL A 43 11.50 2.35 2.01
CA VAL A 43 12.48 1.84 2.96
C VAL A 43 13.80 1.59 2.24
N SER A 44 14.89 2.10 2.79
CA SER A 44 16.25 1.73 2.40
C SER A 44 17.05 1.30 3.63
N PHE A 45 18.16 0.60 3.40
CA PHE A 45 18.95 0.03 4.49
C PHE A 45 20.41 0.48 4.41
N SER A 46 20.97 0.81 5.57
CA SER A 46 22.40 0.99 5.76
C SER A 46 22.94 0.05 6.84
N LYS A 47 24.25 -0.17 6.81
CA LYS A 47 24.95 -0.96 7.82
C LYS A 47 25.81 -0.03 8.67
N PRO A 48 25.59 0.03 10.00
CA PRO A 48 26.25 1.01 10.84
C PRO A 48 27.74 0.75 11.06
N TYR A 49 28.22 -0.51 10.98
CA TYR A 49 29.64 -0.89 10.88
C TYR A 49 29.78 -2.40 10.54
N GLU A 50 30.94 -2.87 10.07
CA GLU A 50 31.23 -4.30 9.93
C GLU A 50 31.37 -4.96 11.31
N SER A 51 30.25 -5.44 11.90
CA SER A 51 30.14 -6.41 13.04
C SER A 51 28.88 -6.17 13.89
N SER A 52 28.09 -5.12 13.59
CA SER A 52 26.97 -4.71 14.46
C SER A 52 25.82 -5.74 14.60
N GLY A 53 25.70 -6.74 13.72
CA GLY A 53 24.61 -7.73 13.78
C GLY A 53 23.20 -7.16 13.56
N PHE A 54 23.10 -5.87 13.22
CA PHE A 54 21.85 -5.16 12.95
C PHE A 54 22.01 -4.21 11.76
N HIS A 55 20.88 -3.87 11.14
CA HIS A 55 20.75 -2.90 10.07
C HIS A 55 20.03 -1.64 10.56
N ILE A 56 20.31 -0.51 9.94
CA ILE A 56 19.49 0.70 10.07
C ILE A 56 18.56 0.76 8.87
N ALA A 57 17.26 0.81 9.13
CA ALA A 57 16.23 1.02 8.14
C ALA A 57 15.85 2.49 8.12
N HIS A 58 15.99 3.13 6.97
CA HIS A 58 15.56 4.50 6.74
C HIS A 58 14.16 4.47 6.14
N LEU A 59 13.16 4.85 6.92
CA LEU A 59 11.77 4.89 6.48
C LEU A 59 11.37 6.32 6.12
N ASN A 60 10.90 6.51 4.90
CA ASN A 60 10.32 7.76 4.43
C ASN A 60 8.85 7.55 4.05
N GLY A 61 8.02 8.56 4.29
CA GLY A 61 6.60 8.54 3.92
C GLY A 61 6.36 8.81 2.44
N GLU A 62 5.08 8.91 2.06
CA GLU A 62 4.61 9.19 0.69
C GLU A 62 5.27 10.43 0.07
N ASP A 63 5.40 11.52 0.83
CA ASP A 63 6.03 12.78 0.37
C ASP A 63 7.57 12.75 0.35
N GLY A 64 8.20 11.60 0.64
CA GLY A 64 9.64 11.51 0.88
C GLY A 64 10.09 12.13 2.21
N LYS A 65 9.16 12.60 3.04
CA LYS A 65 9.46 13.07 4.41
C LYS A 65 10.00 11.91 5.23
N VAL A 66 11.11 12.16 5.93
CA VAL A 66 11.72 11.18 6.84
C VAL A 66 10.74 10.88 7.97
N VAL A 67 10.32 9.63 8.08
CA VAL A 67 9.52 9.13 9.21
C VAL A 67 10.45 8.81 10.36
N GLY A 68 11.58 8.17 10.08
CA GLY A 68 12.62 7.90 11.07
C GLY A 68 13.59 6.81 10.62
N ASP A 69 14.62 6.64 11.45
CA ASP A 69 15.62 5.59 11.31
C ASP A 69 15.42 4.53 12.38
N PHE A 70 15.29 3.27 11.94
CA PHE A 70 14.89 2.17 12.79
C PHE A 70 15.97 1.10 12.82
N LYS A 71 16.41 0.73 14.02
CA LYS A 71 17.33 -0.38 14.23
C LYS A 71 16.61 -1.71 14.09
N ILE A 72 17.01 -2.57 13.17
CA ILE A 72 16.39 -3.89 12.99
C ILE A 72 17.40 -5.04 12.94
N TYR A 73 16.95 -6.22 13.35
CA TYR A 73 17.74 -7.45 13.43
C TYR A 73 17.22 -8.52 12.47
N GLY A 74 18.10 -9.39 11.98
CA GLY A 74 17.76 -10.45 11.03
C GLY A 74 18.00 -10.08 9.57
N GLU A 75 17.71 -11.02 8.68
CA GLU A 75 18.00 -10.91 7.24
C GLU A 75 16.84 -10.29 6.45
N GLN A 76 15.67 -10.21 7.05
CA GLN A 76 14.45 -9.66 6.44
C GLN A 76 13.91 -8.51 7.26
N TRP A 77 13.13 -7.66 6.60
CA TRP A 77 12.36 -6.62 7.27
C TRP A 77 10.88 -6.89 7.06
N ARG A 78 10.05 -6.40 7.99
CA ARG A 78 8.60 -6.52 7.96
C ARG A 78 7.95 -5.20 8.35
N ILE A 79 6.91 -4.82 7.63
CA ILE A 79 6.02 -3.73 8.02
C ILE A 79 4.59 -4.27 8.10
N ASP A 80 3.94 -3.98 9.22
CA ASP A 80 2.57 -4.37 9.52
C ASP A 80 1.67 -3.12 9.45
N ALA A 81 0.46 -3.30 8.96
CA ALA A 81 -0.56 -2.28 8.97
C ALA A 81 -1.95 -2.84 9.17
N LYS A 82 -2.81 -2.01 9.75
CA LYS A 82 -4.23 -2.26 9.84
C LYS A 82 -4.97 -1.53 8.73
N PHE A 83 -5.83 -2.26 8.05
CA PHE A 83 -6.73 -1.75 7.04
C PHE A 83 -8.14 -1.69 7.57
N MET A 84 -8.82 -0.59 7.23
CA MET A 84 -10.24 -0.40 7.48
C MET A 84 -10.95 -0.32 6.14
N LYS A 85 -11.65 -1.42 5.80
CA LYS A 85 -12.44 -1.48 4.58
C LYS A 85 -13.79 -0.85 4.84
N MET A 86 -14.13 0.14 4.03
CA MET A 86 -15.43 0.78 4.08
C MET A 86 -16.46 -0.07 3.32
N LYS A 87 -17.73 -0.01 3.74
CA LYS A 87 -18.84 -0.62 2.99
C LYS A 87 -18.92 0.01 1.60
N TYR A 88 -19.38 -0.76 0.61
CA TYR A 88 -19.45 -0.29 -0.78
C TYR A 88 -20.23 1.02 -0.95
N TRP A 89 -21.28 1.24 -0.15
CA TRP A 89 -22.06 2.46 -0.23
C TRP A 89 -21.32 3.68 0.34
N SER A 90 -20.33 3.49 1.23
CA SER A 90 -19.48 4.56 1.75
C SER A 90 -18.59 5.16 0.66
N ASN A 91 -18.26 4.39 -0.38
CA ASN A 91 -17.52 4.90 -1.55
C ASN A 91 -18.32 5.97 -2.31
N LEU A 92 -19.66 5.93 -2.27
CA LEU A 92 -20.50 6.98 -2.87
C LEU A 92 -20.31 8.33 -2.15
N LEU A 93 -19.87 8.30 -0.87
CA LEU A 93 -19.56 9.47 -0.07
C LEU A 93 -18.06 9.86 -0.16
N LYS A 94 -17.30 9.27 -1.08
CA LYS A 94 -15.83 9.42 -1.21
C LYS A 94 -15.07 9.12 0.09
N LEU A 95 -15.60 8.19 0.89
CA LEU A 95 -14.92 7.68 2.07
C LEU A 95 -14.00 6.53 1.64
N ASP A 96 -12.76 6.86 1.28
CA ASP A 96 -11.78 5.86 0.87
C ASP A 96 -11.35 4.95 2.03
N SER A 97 -11.00 3.70 1.70
CA SER A 97 -10.40 2.76 2.65
C SER A 97 -9.17 3.38 3.31
N ARG A 98 -9.12 3.34 4.64
CA ARG A 98 -8.02 3.91 5.43
C ARG A 98 -7.04 2.83 5.85
N TYR A 99 -5.80 3.23 6.09
CA TYR A 99 -4.76 2.37 6.61
C TYR A 99 -4.00 3.09 7.72
N VAL A 100 -3.43 2.33 8.64
CA VAL A 100 -2.51 2.81 9.66
C VAL A 100 -1.33 1.86 9.71
N LEU A 101 -0.11 2.40 9.60
CA LEU A 101 1.10 1.62 9.82
C LEU A 101 1.21 1.33 11.33
N GLU A 102 1.26 0.06 11.70
CA GLU A 102 1.26 -0.34 13.11
C GLU A 102 2.69 -0.54 13.59
N ARG A 103 3.44 -1.41 12.91
CA ARG A 103 4.72 -1.90 13.41
C ARG A 103 5.72 -2.12 12.29
N PHE A 104 6.97 -1.77 12.58
CA PHE A 104 8.13 -2.05 11.75
C PHE A 104 9.16 -2.85 12.53
N GLU A 105 9.64 -3.95 11.96
CA GLU A 105 10.59 -4.81 12.64
C GLU A 105 11.47 -5.60 11.67
N GLY A 106 12.53 -6.15 12.25
CA GLY A 106 13.35 -7.15 11.59
C GLY A 106 12.78 -8.57 11.76
N ARG A 107 13.02 -9.41 10.77
CA ARG A 107 12.57 -10.80 10.72
C ARG A 107 13.71 -11.71 10.29
N TYR A 108 13.87 -12.81 11.00
CA TYR A 108 14.78 -13.88 10.65
C TYR A 108 14.14 -14.84 9.65
N LYS A 109 14.94 -15.31 8.68
CA LYS A 109 14.48 -16.27 7.67
C LYS A 109 14.12 -17.63 8.28
N LYS A 110 14.85 -18.05 9.32
CA LYS A 110 14.61 -19.30 10.05
C LYS A 110 13.77 -19.04 11.29
N SER A 111 12.80 -19.93 11.54
CA SER A 111 11.93 -19.85 12.73
C SER A 111 12.72 -20.02 14.03
N GLU A 112 13.74 -20.88 14.04
CA GLU A 112 14.60 -21.09 15.20
C GLU A 112 15.36 -19.81 15.59
N ASP A 113 15.94 -19.11 14.61
CA ASP A 113 16.58 -17.82 14.82
C ASP A 113 15.56 -16.77 15.27
N GLN A 114 14.36 -16.74 14.67
CA GLN A 114 13.28 -15.85 15.10
C GLN A 114 12.86 -16.09 16.55
N ASN A 115 12.98 -17.31 17.07
CA ASN A 115 12.60 -17.65 18.44
C ASN A 115 13.72 -17.34 19.45
N THR A 116 14.98 -17.45 19.04
CA THR A 116 16.14 -17.45 19.94
C THR A 116 16.98 -16.18 19.87
N GLN A 117 17.04 -15.52 18.72
CA GLN A 117 17.86 -14.34 18.52
C GLN A 117 17.17 -13.04 18.98
N GLN A 118 17.99 -12.00 19.12
CA GLN A 118 17.55 -10.68 19.51
C GLN A 118 16.58 -10.09 18.47
N LYS A 119 15.44 -9.58 18.94
CA LYS A 119 14.44 -8.90 18.10
C LYS A 119 14.25 -7.48 18.59
N LEU A 120 13.90 -6.59 17.67
CA LEU A 120 13.50 -5.22 17.99
C LEU A 120 12.39 -4.81 17.03
N SER A 121 11.26 -4.41 17.62
CA SER A 121 10.11 -3.90 16.91
C SER A 121 9.86 -2.44 17.29
N HIS A 122 9.43 -1.65 16.31
CA HIS A 122 9.13 -0.24 16.45
C HIS A 122 7.68 0.02 16.08
N ASP A 123 6.98 0.80 16.88
CA ASP A 123 5.63 1.25 16.55
C ASP A 123 5.71 2.45 15.59
N LEU A 124 4.91 2.43 14.52
CA LEU A 124 4.97 3.44 13.44
C LEU A 124 3.87 4.52 13.52
N GLY A 125 2.91 4.40 14.44
CA GLY A 125 1.88 5.42 14.61
C GLY A 125 0.84 5.08 15.67
N GLU A 126 0.05 6.09 16.05
CA GLU A 126 -1.06 5.92 16.98
C GLU A 126 -2.30 5.33 16.28
N ASN A 127 -2.91 4.32 16.91
CA ASN A 127 -4.13 3.63 16.47
C ASN A 127 -5.41 4.51 16.44
N THR A 128 -5.30 5.80 16.75
CA THR A 128 -6.42 6.72 17.02
C THR A 128 -7.26 7.06 15.77
N LEU A 129 -6.83 6.66 14.58
CA LEU A 129 -7.57 6.90 13.33
C LEU A 129 -8.79 5.97 13.16
N LEU A 130 -8.77 4.79 13.80
CA LEU A 130 -9.81 3.77 13.64
C LEU A 130 -10.98 3.95 14.61
N ASP A 131 -10.73 4.49 15.80
CA ASP A 131 -11.76 4.67 16.84
C ASP A 131 -12.82 5.73 16.48
N ARG A 132 -12.58 6.54 15.44
CA ARG A 132 -13.44 7.68 15.06
C ARG A 132 -14.76 7.30 14.38
N PHE A 133 -14.96 6.04 14.01
CA PHE A 133 -16.12 5.60 13.23
C PHE A 133 -17.14 4.76 14.03
N THR A 134 -16.90 4.57 15.33
CA THR A 134 -17.80 3.84 16.21
C THR A 134 -18.88 4.79 16.74
N LEU A 135 -20.14 4.57 16.35
CA LEU A 135 -21.30 5.29 16.86
C LEU A 135 -22.17 4.31 17.67
N PHE A 136 -22.31 4.51 18.97
CA PHE A 136 -23.11 3.64 19.86
C PHE A 136 -22.73 2.14 19.78
N GLY A 137 -21.44 1.82 19.57
CA GLY A 137 -20.96 0.44 19.46
C GLY A 137 -21.21 -0.24 18.10
N TRP A 138 -21.78 0.49 17.13
CA TRP A 138 -21.95 0.04 15.75
C TRP A 138 -21.12 0.94 14.81
N ASN A 139 -20.65 0.40 13.70
CA ASN A 139 -19.98 1.18 12.67
C ASN A 139 -20.78 1.11 11.37
N PRO A 140 -21.52 2.17 11.01
CA PRO A 140 -22.35 2.14 9.80
C PRO A 140 -21.47 2.08 8.55
N PHE A 141 -20.31 2.73 8.58
CA PHE A 141 -19.52 2.97 7.38
C PHE A 141 -18.45 1.92 7.12
N VAL A 142 -17.98 1.24 8.16
CA VAL A 142 -16.94 0.20 8.08
C VAL A 142 -17.56 -1.16 7.86
N ASP A 143 -16.97 -1.90 6.94
CA ASP A 143 -17.32 -3.28 6.63
C ASP A 143 -16.52 -4.23 7.51
N ILE A 144 -15.18 -4.16 7.40
CA ILE A 144 -14.23 -5.04 8.10
C ILE A 144 -12.94 -4.31 8.46
N GLU A 145 -12.29 -4.78 9.52
CA GLU A 145 -10.91 -4.47 9.86
C GLU A 145 -10.05 -5.71 9.65
N TYR A 146 -8.88 -5.54 9.02
CA TYR A 146 -7.95 -6.64 8.81
C TYR A 146 -6.50 -6.16 8.80
N GLY A 147 -5.57 -7.05 9.14
CA GLY A 147 -4.14 -6.78 9.07
C GLY A 147 -3.57 -7.10 7.69
N SER A 148 -2.63 -6.29 7.22
CA SER A 148 -1.80 -6.57 6.06
C SER A 148 -0.34 -6.42 6.47
N SER A 149 0.48 -7.39 6.09
CA SER A 149 1.89 -7.42 6.42
C SER A 149 2.69 -7.78 5.19
N VAL A 150 3.77 -7.05 4.96
CA VAL A 150 4.69 -7.32 3.85
C VAL A 150 6.11 -7.42 4.40
N TYR A 151 6.88 -8.33 3.84
CA TYR A 151 8.26 -8.57 4.23
C TYR A 151 9.13 -8.88 3.02
N GLN A 152 10.40 -8.51 3.10
CA GLN A 152 11.39 -8.74 2.05
C GLN A 152 12.78 -8.95 2.66
N GLU A 153 13.67 -9.60 1.91
CA GLU A 153 15.09 -9.70 2.28
C GLU A 153 15.74 -8.30 2.24
N ILE A 154 16.60 -8.01 3.21
CA ILE A 154 17.34 -6.75 3.32
C ILE A 154 18.44 -6.72 2.27
N THR A 155 18.45 -5.66 1.46
CA THR A 155 19.51 -5.41 0.49
C THR A 155 19.96 -3.96 0.60
N LEU A 156 21.27 -3.71 0.67
CA LEU A 156 21.84 -2.37 0.91
C LEU A 156 21.83 -1.47 -0.35
N ASN A 157 21.71 -2.04 -1.55
CA ASN A 157 21.73 -1.31 -2.83
C ASN A 157 20.33 -1.15 -3.45
N GLN A 158 19.27 -1.41 -2.69
CA GLN A 158 17.88 -1.33 -3.16
C GLN A 158 17.04 -0.47 -2.23
N ARG A 159 16.10 0.26 -2.84
CA ARG A 159 14.98 0.92 -2.18
C ARG A 159 13.76 0.04 -2.34
N PHE A 160 13.02 -0.15 -1.25
CA PHE A 160 11.75 -0.82 -1.25
C PHE A 160 10.65 0.22 -1.23
N GLU A 161 9.75 0.14 -2.20
CA GLU A 161 8.60 1.01 -2.35
C GLU A 161 7.36 0.25 -1.91
N ILE A 162 6.70 0.75 -0.88
CA ILE A 162 5.52 0.13 -0.28
C ILE A 162 4.31 0.83 -0.87
N TYR A 163 3.47 0.06 -1.55
CA TYR A 163 2.25 0.53 -2.18
C TYR A 163 1.02 0.03 -1.45
N LYS A 164 0.06 0.92 -1.27
CA LYS A 164 -1.32 0.60 -0.90
C LYS A 164 -2.10 0.19 -2.14
N THR A 165 -2.73 -0.97 -2.07
CA THR A 165 -3.73 -1.46 -3.01
C THR A 165 -5.11 -1.47 -2.33
N PRO A 166 -6.20 -1.73 -3.08
CA PRO A 166 -7.53 -1.87 -2.47
C PRO A 166 -7.65 -3.03 -1.47
N THR A 167 -6.73 -4.00 -1.50
CA THR A 167 -6.78 -5.24 -0.71
C THR A 167 -5.64 -5.41 0.28
N GLY A 168 -4.64 -4.52 0.30
CA GLY A 168 -3.52 -4.61 1.23
C GLY A 168 -2.30 -3.83 0.77
N PHE A 169 -1.12 -4.24 1.25
CA PHE A 169 0.14 -3.72 0.78
C PHE A 169 0.83 -4.64 -0.21
N VAL A 170 1.56 -4.01 -1.13
CA VAL A 170 2.51 -4.68 -2.01
C VAL A 170 3.83 -3.92 -1.98
N VAL A 171 4.94 -4.64 -2.17
CA VAL A 171 6.28 -4.06 -2.17
C VAL A 171 6.89 -4.20 -3.54
N ARG A 172 7.45 -3.11 -4.06
CA ARG A 172 8.26 -3.11 -5.28
C ARG A 172 9.70 -2.74 -4.94
N ARG A 173 10.63 -3.29 -5.71
CA ARG A 173 12.06 -3.00 -5.56
C ARG A 173 12.47 -2.01 -6.63
N ALA A 174 13.09 -0.92 -6.20
CA ALA A 174 13.74 0.06 -7.06
C ALA A 174 15.24 0.06 -6.76
N SER A 175 16.08 0.21 -7.79
CA SER A 175 17.51 0.38 -7.58
C SER A 175 17.76 1.73 -6.90
N LEU A 176 18.57 1.75 -5.84
CA LEU A 176 19.13 3.02 -5.37
C LEU A 176 20.16 3.47 -6.41
N PRO A 177 20.11 4.74 -6.88
CA PRO A 177 21.20 5.27 -7.70
C PRO A 177 22.51 5.04 -6.95
N ALA A 178 23.49 4.41 -7.60
CA ALA A 178 24.85 4.39 -7.08
C ALA A 178 25.29 5.84 -6.95
N ASP A 179 25.53 6.29 -5.73
CA ASP A 179 25.81 7.68 -5.45
C ASP A 179 27.00 8.17 -6.30
N VAL A 180 26.86 9.37 -6.86
CA VAL A 180 27.74 10.03 -7.85
C VAL A 180 29.00 10.58 -7.16
N ASN A 181 29.60 9.80 -6.26
CA ASN A 181 30.76 10.19 -5.47
C ASN A 181 32.09 9.56 -5.94
N THR A 182 32.17 9.11 -7.19
CA THR A 182 33.42 8.70 -7.87
C THR A 182 34.08 9.80 -8.71
N LEU A 183 33.74 11.09 -8.50
CA LEU A 183 34.38 12.23 -9.18
C LEU A 183 35.12 13.21 -8.25
N GLN A 184 35.69 12.73 -7.14
CA GLN A 184 36.78 13.44 -6.45
C GLN A 184 37.88 12.47 -6.02
N LYS A 185 38.60 11.93 -6.99
CA LYS A 185 39.95 11.43 -6.80
C LYS A 185 40.90 12.18 -7.73
#